data_AF-F7NHQ9-F1
#
_entry.id   AF-F7NHQ9-F1
#
_cell.length_a   1.000
_cell.length_b   1.000
_cell.length_c   1.000
_cell.angle_alpha   90.00
_cell.angle_beta   90.00
_cell.angle_gamma   90.00
#
_symmetry.space_group_name_H-M   'P 1'
#
loop_
_entity.id
_entity.type
_entity.pdbx_description
1 polymer ?
#
loop_
_entity_poly.entity_id
_entity_poly.type
_entity_poly.pdbx_seq_one_letter_code
_entity_poly.pdbx_strand_id
1 'polypeptide(L)'
;MTKNEVCPELTRLLRLQRHEFINHIQVVHALLQLGKAEKAKQYLEDLAKSPDLASSVMSDYRPENCNIQALHPPAGSGNRVEEK
;
A
#
# COMPACT_ATOMS: atom_id res chain seq x y z
N MET A 1 -19.79 18.55 -6.03
CA MET A 1 -19.53 17.13 -6.28
C MET A 1 -18.23 16.76 -5.59
N THR A 2 -18.32 15.80 -4.67
CA THR A 2 -17.25 15.35 -3.76
C THR A 2 -16.09 14.79 -4.56
N LYS A 3 -14.97 15.51 -4.61
CA LYS A 3 -13.70 14.92 -5.07
C LYS A 3 -13.26 13.92 -4.02
N ASN A 4 -13.65 12.66 -4.20
CA ASN A 4 -13.06 11.49 -3.54
C ASN A 4 -11.62 11.31 -4.05
N GLU A 5 -10.77 12.33 -3.87
CA GLU A 5 -9.37 12.24 -4.21
C GLU A 5 -8.68 11.46 -3.08
N VAL A 6 -8.49 10.17 -3.33
CA VAL A 6 -7.75 9.29 -2.42
C VAL A 6 -6.28 9.65 -2.50
N CYS A 7 -5.67 9.87 -1.33
CA CYS A 7 -4.26 10.14 -1.21
C CYS A 7 -3.40 9.11 -1.99
N PRO A 8 -2.55 9.53 -2.95
CA PRO A 8 -1.67 8.61 -3.66
C PRO A 8 -0.75 7.83 -2.73
N GLU A 9 -0.28 8.48 -1.67
CA GLU A 9 0.58 7.85 -0.66
C GLU A 9 -0.16 6.78 0.15
N LEU A 10 -1.41 7.04 0.54
CA LEU A 10 -2.24 6.02 1.18
C LEU A 10 -2.44 4.81 0.24
N THR A 11 -2.68 5.06 -1.04
CA THR A 11 -2.81 3.99 -2.04
C THR A 11 -1.51 3.18 -2.16
N ARG A 12 -0.34 3.85 -2.12
CA ARG A 12 0.98 3.20 -2.14
C ARG A 12 1.17 2.30 -0.92
N LEU A 13 0.89 2.80 0.27
CA LEU A 13 1.02 2.03 1.52
C LEU A 13 0.08 0.82 1.55
N LEU A 14 -1.17 0.98 1.09
CA LEU A 14 -2.12 -0.14 0.96
C LEU A 14 -1.64 -1.21 -0.03
N ARG A 15 -0.95 -0.82 -1.11
CA ARG A 15 -0.34 -1.79 -2.05
C ARG A 15 0.81 -2.56 -1.41
N LEU A 16 1.64 -1.87 -0.63
CA LEU A 16 2.75 -2.50 0.10
C LEU A 16 2.24 -3.48 1.16
N GLN A 17 1.28 -3.07 1.99
CA GLN A 17 0.67 -3.95 2.99
C GLN A 17 0.02 -5.18 2.33
N ARG A 18 -0.69 -5.00 1.21
CA ARG A 18 -1.26 -6.13 0.46
C ARG A 18 -0.18 -7.08 -0.05
N HIS A 19 0.94 -6.55 -0.54
CA HIS A 19 2.05 -7.36 -1.01
C HIS A 19 2.65 -8.20 0.13
N GLU A 20 2.90 -7.59 1.29
CA GLU A 20 3.41 -8.31 2.47
C GLU A 20 2.45 -9.42 2.90
N PHE A 21 1.15 -9.13 2.96
CA PHE A 21 0.13 -10.13 3.28
C PHE A 21 0.17 -11.32 2.32
N ILE A 22 0.20 -11.06 1.00
CA ILE A 22 0.28 -12.11 -0.02
C ILE A 22 1.57 -12.93 0.15
N ASN A 23 2.70 -12.30 0.44
CA ASN A 23 3.96 -12.98 0.66
C ASN A 23 3.90 -13.95 1.86
N HIS A 24 3.32 -13.52 2.99
CA HIS A 24 3.12 -14.42 4.14
C HIS A 24 2.25 -15.64 3.80
N ILE A 25 1.17 -15.45 3.04
CA ILE A 25 0.32 -16.55 2.57
C ILE A 25 1.08 -17.48 1.61
N GLN A 26 1.91 -16.95 0.72
CA GLN A 26 2.74 -17.74 -0.19
C GLN A 26 3.73 -18.63 0.56
N VAL A 27 4.37 -18.12 1.61
CA VAL A 27 5.28 -18.91 2.47
C VAL A 27 4.52 -20.06 3.15
N VAL A 28 3.36 -19.78 3.74
CA VAL A 28 2.52 -20.81 4.37
C VAL A 28 2.08 -21.87 3.35
N HIS A 29 1.60 -21.44 2.18
CA HIS A 29 1.20 -22.33 1.11
C HIS A 29 2.36 -23.24 0.66
N ALA A 30 3.56 -22.70 0.45
CA ALA A 30 4.73 -23.47 0.08
C ALA A 30 5.13 -24.49 1.17
N LEU A 31 5.07 -24.10 2.44
CA LEU A 31 5.34 -25.02 3.56
C LEU A 31 4.36 -26.19 3.58
N LEU A 32 3.08 -25.92 3.34
CA LEU A 32 2.04 -26.96 3.27
C LEU A 32 2.24 -27.89 2.06
N GLN A 33 2.55 -27.34 0.88
CA GLN A 33 2.85 -28.14 -0.32
C GLN A 33 4.05 -29.08 -0.14
N LEU A 34 5.02 -28.68 0.69
CA LEU A 34 6.19 -29.49 1.03
C LEU A 34 5.93 -30.48 2.18
N GLY A 35 4.70 -30.61 2.67
CA GLY A 35 4.34 -31.48 3.80
C GLY A 35 4.87 -30.98 5.15
N LYS A 36 5.34 -29.73 5.25
CA LYS A 36 5.95 -29.16 6.46
C LYS A 36 4.89 -28.47 7.34
N ALA A 37 3.85 -29.20 7.71
CA ALA A 37 2.70 -28.64 8.44
C ALA A 37 3.08 -27.97 9.77
N GLU A 38 3.96 -28.59 10.57
CA GLU A 38 4.39 -27.98 11.84
C GLU A 38 5.18 -26.69 11.66
N LYS A 39 5.98 -26.58 10.58
CA LYS A 39 6.67 -25.32 10.26
C LYS A 39 5.69 -24.25 9.79
N ALA A 40 4.66 -24.61 9.03
CA ALA A 40 3.60 -23.68 8.64
C ALA A 40 2.84 -23.16 9.86
N LYS A 41 2.53 -24.04 10.83
CA LYS A 41 1.91 -23.67 12.10
C LYS A 41 2.80 -22.73 12.91
N GLN A 42 4.07 -23.07 13.10
CA GLN A 42 5.01 -22.21 13.81
C GLN A 42 5.13 -20.84 13.15
N TYR A 43 5.23 -20.79 11.82
CA TYR A 43 5.29 -19.53 11.06
C TYR A 43 4.05 -18.67 11.33
N LEU A 44 2.84 -19.25 11.32
CA LEU A 44 1.60 -18.53 11.63
C LEU A 44 1.54 -18.05 13.09
N GLU A 45 2.03 -18.84 14.04
CA GLU A 45 2.09 -18.43 15.45
C GLU A 45 3.06 -17.26 15.65
N ASP A 46 4.23 -17.29 15.02
CA ASP A 46 5.20 -16.20 15.06
C ASP A 46 4.62 -14.95 14.40
N LEU A 47 3.91 -15.13 13.28
CA LEU A 47 3.22 -14.07 12.56
C LEU A 47 2.11 -13.41 13.39
N ALA A 48 1.34 -14.21 14.13
CA ALA A 48 0.25 -13.72 14.99
C ALA A 48 0.77 -13.00 16.26
N LYS A 49 1.97 -13.37 16.72
CA LYS A 49 2.63 -12.72 17.86
C LYS A 49 3.37 -11.44 17.45
N SER A 50 3.69 -11.29 16.17
CA SER A 50 4.36 -10.08 15.68
C SER A 50 3.35 -8.96 15.40
N PRO A 51 3.58 -7.73 15.92
CA PRO A 51 2.82 -6.54 15.53
C PRO A 51 3.07 -6.12 14.06
N ASP A 52 4.07 -6.71 13.40
CA ASP A 52 4.54 -6.29 12.07
C ASP A 52 3.51 -6.52 10.96
N LEU A 53 2.55 -7.43 11.16
CA LEU A 53 1.55 -7.78 10.15
C LEU A 53 0.63 -6.61 9.76
N ALA A 54 0.40 -5.71 10.71
CA ALA A 54 -0.45 -4.54 10.51
C ALA A 54 0.33 -3.23 10.65
N SER A 55 1.39 -3.21 11.47
CA SER A 55 1.98 -1.97 11.95
C SER A 55 3.12 -1.44 11.09
N SER A 56 3.99 -2.29 10.51
CA SER A 56 5.27 -1.80 9.98
C SER A 56 5.08 -0.77 8.85
N VAL A 57 4.40 -1.16 7.77
CA VAL A 57 4.16 -0.28 6.60
C VAL A 57 3.16 0.85 6.89
N MET A 58 2.17 0.63 7.76
CA MET A 58 1.19 1.67 8.08
C MET A 58 1.71 2.70 9.09
N SER A 59 2.67 2.35 9.94
CA SER A 59 3.28 3.27 10.91
C SER A 59 4.12 4.38 10.25
N ASP A 60 4.55 4.16 9.02
CA ASP A 60 5.25 5.13 8.17
C ASP A 60 4.31 6.12 7.49
N TYR A 61 2.99 5.96 7.64
CA TYR A 61 2.04 6.95 7.12
C TYR A 61 2.26 8.29 7.80
N ARG A 62 2.46 9.31 6.96
CA ARG A 62 2.55 10.72 7.35
C ARG A 62 1.56 11.50 6.51
N PRO A 63 0.53 12.13 7.12
CA PRO A 63 -0.49 12.85 6.37
C PRO A 63 0.09 14.03 5.60
N GLU A 64 1.26 14.56 6.01
CA GLU A 64 1.95 15.64 5.28
C GLU A 64 2.47 15.19 3.90
N ASN A 65 2.68 13.90 3.69
CA ASN A 65 3.11 13.34 2.39
C ASN A 65 1.94 13.23 1.40
N CYS A 66 0.73 13.58 1.82
CA CYS A 66 -0.45 13.53 0.98
C CYS A 66 -0.58 14.76 0.09
N ASN A 67 0.15 14.80 -1.04
CA ASN A 67 -0.03 15.85 -2.04
C ASN A 67 -1.15 15.49 -3.03
N ILE A 68 -2.37 15.96 -2.75
CA ILE A 68 -3.55 15.75 -3.59
C ILE A 68 -3.52 16.62 -4.87
N GLN A 69 -2.67 17.67 -4.90
CA GLN A 69 -2.52 18.56 -6.07
C GLN A 69 -1.65 17.98 -7.20
N ALA A 70 -0.85 16.95 -6.94
CA ALA A 70 0.01 16.31 -7.94
C ALA A 70 -0.75 15.48 -8.99
N LEU A 71 -2.07 15.32 -8.84
CA LEU A 71 -2.95 14.60 -9.77
C LEU A 71 -3.59 15.51 -10.84
N HIS A 72 -3.37 16.82 -10.78
CA HIS A 72 -3.76 17.71 -11.87
C HIS A 72 -2.65 17.79 -12.91
N PRO A 73 -2.91 17.47 -14.21
CA PRO A 73 -1.98 17.90 -15.24
C PRO A 73 -1.83 19.42 -15.14
N PRO A 74 -0.63 19.99 -15.38
CA PRO A 74 -0.49 21.43 -15.45
C PRO A 74 -1.49 21.93 -16.49
N ALA A 75 -2.51 22.68 -16.05
CA ALA A 75 -3.41 23.37 -16.94
C ALA A 75 -2.52 24.25 -17.82
N GLY A 76 -2.48 23.90 -19.11
CA GLY A 76 -1.51 24.41 -20.05
C GLY A 76 -1.41 25.93 -20.02
N SER A 77 -0.17 26.41 -20.13
CA SER A 77 0.16 27.73 -20.66
C SER A 77 -0.40 27.83 -22.09
N GLY A 78 -1.69 28.16 -22.21
CA GLY A 78 -2.32 28.59 -23.44
C GLY A 78 -2.08 30.08 -23.62
N ASN A 79 -1.26 30.42 -24.61
CA ASN A 79 -0.86 31.78 -24.93
C ASN A 79 -2.06 32.72 -25.14
N ARG A 80 -1.86 33.94 -24.64
CA ARG A 80 -2.53 35.19 -25.03
C ARG A 80 -2.61 35.32 -26.56
N VAL A 81 -3.82 35.53 -27.08
CA VAL A 81 -4.05 36.34 -28.27
C VAL A 81 -5.22 37.28 -27.94
N GLU A 82 -4.90 38.57 -27.82
CA GLU A 82 -5.87 39.65 -27.84
C GLU A 82 -6.44 39.74 -29.27
N GLU A 83 -7.75 39.65 -29.42
CA GLU A 83 -8.45 40.04 -30.64
C GLU A 83 -9.60 40.98 -30.25
N LYS A 84 -9.33 42.29 -30.30
CA LYS A 84 -10.14 43.30 -30.99
C LYS A 84 -9.50 44.68 -30.92
#